data_AF-A0A533XIL5-F1
#
_entry.id   AF-A0A533XIL5-F1
#
_cell.length_a   1.000
_cell.length_b   1.000
_cell.length_c   1.000
_cell.angle_alpha   90.00
_cell.angle_beta   90.00
_cell.angle_gamma   90.00
#
_symmetry.space_group_name_H-M   'P 1'
#
loop_
_entity.id
_entity.type
_entity.pdbx_description
1 polymer ?
#
loop_
_entity_poly.entity_id
_entity_poly.type
_entity_poly.pdbx_seq_one_letter_code
_entity_poly.pdbx_strand_id
1 'polypeptide(L)'
;QEARDPETAVVLLDVVLGYGSNEDPARELRPTIVSAKKLAGAGGRYLSVVASIIGTREDPQDIHKQAKELASAGVVLMPSNAQAARFAALVASKGAVGRKLFGNGR
;
A
#
# COMPACT_ATOMS: atom_id res chain seq x y z
N GLN A 1 -13.94 4.07 -3.06
CA GLN A 1 -14.99 3.42 -3.87
C GLN A 1 -14.58 1.97 -4.16
N GLU A 2 -13.34 1.74 -4.60
CA GLU A 2 -12.71 0.42 -4.81
C GLU A 2 -12.92 -0.64 -3.71
N ALA A 3 -12.91 -0.28 -2.43
CA ALA A 3 -13.08 -1.27 -1.35
C ALA A 3 -14.44 -2.00 -1.37
N ARG A 4 -15.45 -1.39 -2.00
CA ARG A 4 -16.79 -1.98 -2.19
C ARG A 4 -16.85 -2.92 -3.39
N ASP A 5 -15.90 -2.78 -4.31
CA ASP A 5 -15.84 -3.63 -5.50
C ASP A 5 -15.37 -5.04 -5.09
N PRO A 6 -16.16 -6.09 -5.38
CA PRO A 6 -15.75 -7.47 -5.12
C PRO A 6 -14.52 -7.92 -5.95
N GLU A 7 -14.29 -7.33 -7.12
CA GLU A 7 -13.17 -7.66 -8.01
C GLU A 7 -11.84 -7.03 -7.57
N THR A 8 -11.89 -6.01 -6.72
CA THR A 8 -10.68 -5.38 -6.18
C THR A 8 -10.02 -6.25 -5.11
N ALA A 9 -8.85 -6.81 -5.45
CA ALA A 9 -8.02 -7.61 -4.55
C ALA A 9 -6.97 -6.79 -3.77
N VAL A 10 -6.49 -5.68 -4.35
CA VAL A 10 -5.41 -4.87 -3.80
C VAL A 10 -5.57 -3.39 -4.13
N VAL A 11 -5.26 -2.52 -3.18
CA VAL A 11 -5.06 -1.09 -3.40
C VAL A 11 -3.56 -0.80 -3.29
N LEU A 12 -3.00 -0.23 -4.34
CA LEU A 12 -1.60 0.22 -4.39
C LEU A 12 -1.56 1.72 -4.15
N LEU A 13 -0.75 2.16 -3.19
CA LEU A 13 -0.56 3.57 -2.84
C LEU A 13 0.88 3.99 -3.09
N ASP A 14 1.05 5.23 -3.53
CA ASP A 14 2.34 5.90 -3.62
C ASP A 14 2.29 7.13 -2.72
N VAL A 15 3.06 7.13 -1.64
CA VAL A 15 3.03 8.19 -0.61
C VAL A 15 4.24 9.08 -0.80
N VAL A 16 4.03 10.25 -1.38
CA VAL A 16 5.08 11.23 -1.65
C VAL A 16 5.16 12.25 -0.51
N LEU A 17 6.38 12.49 -0.02
CA LEU A 17 6.71 13.46 1.02
C LEU A 17 7.46 14.66 0.43
N GLY A 18 7.74 15.64 1.29
CA GLY A 18 8.47 16.85 0.95
C GLY A 18 7.61 18.10 0.94
N TYR A 19 8.22 19.22 0.58
CA TYR A 19 7.56 20.52 0.57
C TYR A 19 6.39 20.56 -0.41
N GLY A 20 5.26 21.13 0.03
CA GLY A 20 4.02 21.17 -0.75
C GLY A 20 3.18 19.89 -0.70
N SER A 21 3.69 18.82 -0.08
CA SER A 21 2.87 17.64 0.24
C SER A 21 2.07 17.85 1.52
N ASN A 22 1.12 16.96 1.76
CA ASN A 22 0.39 16.90 3.03
C ASN A 22 1.37 16.83 4.23
N GLU A 23 1.03 17.48 5.35
CA GLU A 23 1.86 17.49 6.56
C GLU A 23 1.93 16.13 7.27
N ASP A 24 0.88 15.31 7.15
CA ASP A 24 0.82 13.98 7.76
C ASP A 24 -0.05 13.02 6.93
N PRO A 25 0.40 12.60 5.73
CA PRO A 25 -0.40 11.80 4.82
C PRO A 25 -0.84 10.45 5.43
N ALA A 26 0.01 9.82 6.25
CA ALA A 26 -0.34 8.55 6.91
C ALA A 26 -1.50 8.72 7.88
N ARG A 27 -1.53 9.81 8.66
CA ARG A 27 -2.62 10.09 9.59
C ARG A 27 -3.95 10.31 8.87
N GLU A 28 -3.93 11.00 7.73
CA GLU A 28 -5.14 11.23 6.93
C GLU A 28 -5.63 9.95 6.23
N LEU A 29 -4.71 9.12 5.73
CA LEU A 29 -5.05 7.88 5.04
C LEU A 29 -5.53 6.77 6.00
N ARG A 30 -5.03 6.74 7.23
CA ARG A 30 -5.26 5.64 8.20
C ARG A 30 -6.75 5.32 8.41
N PRO A 31 -7.66 6.28 8.71
CA PRO A 31 -9.09 5.98 8.88
C PRO A 31 -9.72 5.34 7.65
N THR A 32 -9.34 5.82 6.46
CA THR A 32 -9.84 5.33 5.17
C THR A 32 -9.35 3.91 4.90
N ILE A 33 -8.08 3.62 5.14
CA ILE A 33 -7.49 2.28 4.99
C ILE A 33 -8.18 1.28 5.93
N VAL A 34 -8.30 1.62 7.21
CA VAL A 34 -8.94 0.75 8.21
C VAL A 34 -10.39 0.47 7.85
N SER A 35 -11.13 1.50 7.42
CA SER A 35 -12.52 1.38 7.01
C SER A 35 -12.68 0.51 5.76
N ALA A 36 -11.80 0.69 4.77
CA ALA A 36 -11.79 -0.10 3.53
C ALA A 36 -11.55 -1.59 3.82
N LYS A 37 -10.55 -1.91 4.65
CA LYS A 37 -10.26 -3.30 5.04
C LYS A 37 -11.39 -3.93 5.84
N LYS A 38 -12.00 -3.18 6.78
CA LYS A 38 -13.17 -3.65 7.55
C LYS A 38 -14.37 -3.93 6.65
N LEU A 39 -14.63 -3.06 5.68
CA LEU A 39 -15.73 -3.22 4.73
C LEU A 39 -15.56 -4.47 3.86
N ALA A 40 -14.36 -4.70 3.32
CA ALA A 40 -14.07 -5.92 2.58
C ALA A 40 -14.21 -7.18 3.46
N GLY A 41 -13.72 -7.11 4.71
CA GLY A 41 -13.83 -8.19 5.69
C GLY A 41 -15.27 -8.54 6.04
N ALA A 42 -16.15 -7.55 6.19
CA ALA A 42 -17.58 -7.77 6.40
C ALA A 42 -18.25 -8.50 5.23
N GLY A 43 -17.70 -8.36 4.01
CA GLY A 43 -18.11 -9.10 2.82
C GLY A 43 -17.38 -10.44 2.63
N GLY A 44 -16.67 -10.95 3.64
CA GLY A 44 -15.95 -12.23 3.57
C GLY A 44 -14.70 -12.22 2.70
N ARG A 45 -14.17 -11.04 2.34
CA ARG A 45 -12.97 -10.89 1.51
C ARG A 45 -11.84 -10.23 2.29
N TYR A 46 -10.61 -10.44 1.83
CA TYR A 46 -9.46 -9.72 2.34
C TYR A 46 -8.97 -8.70 1.30
N LEU A 47 -8.97 -7.42 1.67
CA LEU A 47 -8.42 -6.35 0.83
C LEU A 47 -6.98 -6.05 1.25
N SER A 48 -6.03 -6.33 0.34
CA SER A 48 -4.63 -5.94 0.56
C SER A 48 -4.46 -4.45 0.28
N VAL A 49 -3.68 -3.76 1.13
CA VAL A 49 -3.24 -2.40 0.85
C VAL A 49 -1.72 -2.41 0.89
N VAL A 50 -1.10 -1.96 -0.20
CA VAL A 50 0.35 -2.00 -0.41
C VAL A 50 0.79 -0.58 -0.70
N ALA A 51 1.89 -0.13 -0.11
CA ALA A 51 2.41 1.20 -0.37
C ALA A 51 3.93 1.23 -0.45
N SER A 52 4.44 2.26 -1.10
CA SER A 52 5.81 2.74 -0.98
C SER A 52 5.77 4.19 -0.52
N ILE A 53 6.82 4.62 0.17
CA ILE A 53 6.98 6.02 0.59
C ILE A 53 8.15 6.61 -0.17
N ILE A 54 7.90 7.66 -0.94
CA ILE A 54 8.92 8.44 -1.63
C ILE A 54 9.20 9.69 -0.80
N GLY A 55 10.43 9.83 -0.37
CA GLY A 55 10.87 10.97 0.42
C GLY A 55 12.22 10.68 1.04
N THR A 56 12.68 11.62 1.83
CA THR A 56 13.95 11.57 2.56
C THR A 56 13.70 11.65 4.06
N ARG A 57 14.75 11.44 4.85
CA ARG A 57 14.71 11.65 6.30
C ARG A 57 14.64 13.14 6.69
N GLU A 58 14.93 14.03 5.75
CA GLU A 58 14.96 15.48 5.95
C GLU A 58 13.62 16.14 5.63
N ASP A 59 12.68 15.37 5.05
CA ASP A 59 11.34 15.88 4.76
C ASP A 59 10.55 16.17 6.06
N PRO A 60 9.73 17.24 6.10
CA PRO A 60 9.01 17.67 7.30
C PRO A 60 8.09 16.60 7.93
N GLN A 61 7.62 15.65 7.13
CA GLN A 61 6.64 14.64 7.53
C GLN A 61 7.21 13.49 8.38
N ASP A 62 8.54 13.36 8.43
CA ASP A 62 9.29 12.23 9.02
C ASP A 62 8.89 10.88 8.38
N ILE A 63 9.71 10.41 7.46
CA ILE A 63 9.48 9.14 6.73
C ILE A 63 9.29 7.93 7.66
N HIS A 64 9.95 7.88 8.82
CA HIS A 64 9.83 6.78 9.76
C HIS A 64 8.50 6.81 10.53
N LYS A 65 8.07 8.02 10.92
CA LYS A 65 6.74 8.23 11.50
C LYS A 65 5.65 7.80 10.50
N GLN A 66 5.72 8.27 9.25
CA GLN A 66 4.77 7.91 8.21
C GLN A 66 4.71 6.39 7.98
N ALA A 67 5.87 5.73 7.92
CA ALA A 67 5.95 4.28 7.76
C ALA A 67 5.30 3.53 8.93
N LYS A 68 5.58 3.94 10.17
CA LYS A 68 5.02 3.30 11.37
C LYS A 68 3.50 3.41 11.40
N GLU A 69 2.96 4.59 11.09
CA GLU A 69 1.51 4.82 11.07
C GLU A 69 0.81 3.98 10.00
N LEU A 70 1.33 3.95 8.76
CA LEU A 70 0.78 3.11 7.69
C LEU A 70 0.86 1.62 8.02
N ALA A 71 2.00 1.15 8.55
CA ALA A 71 2.15 -0.24 8.97
C ALA A 71 1.15 -0.61 10.08
N SER A 72 0.90 0.30 11.04
CA SER A 72 -0.10 0.09 12.10
C SER A 72 -1.54 0.00 11.57
N ALA A 73 -1.83 0.63 10.43
CA ALA A 73 -3.09 0.51 9.71
C ALA A 73 -3.21 -0.80 8.90
N GLY A 74 -2.15 -1.64 8.93
CA GLY A 74 -2.07 -2.90 8.20
C GLY A 74 -1.75 -2.73 6.72
N VAL A 75 -1.04 -1.67 6.34
CA VAL A 75 -0.47 -1.51 5.01
C VAL A 75 0.82 -2.32 4.89
N VAL A 76 0.99 -3.02 3.76
CA VAL A 76 2.25 -3.68 3.41
C VAL A 76 3.17 -2.65 2.77
N LEU A 77 4.22 -2.25 3.49
CA LEU A 77 5.21 -1.30 2.98
C LEU A 77 6.29 -2.02 2.17
N MET A 78 6.48 -1.58 0.94
CA MET A 78 7.54 -2.04 0.05
C MET A 78 8.59 -0.94 -0.10
N PRO A 79 9.88 -1.30 -0.24
CA PRO A 79 10.98 -0.34 -0.22
C PRO A 79 11.09 0.50 -1.50
N SER A 80 10.31 0.20 -2.54
CA SER A 80 10.19 1.04 -3.74
C SER A 80 8.87 0.82 -4.46
N ASN A 81 8.48 1.79 -5.27
CA ASN A 81 7.27 1.73 -6.09
C ASN A 81 7.29 0.52 -7.03
N ALA A 82 8.46 0.19 -7.60
CA ALA A 82 8.61 -0.99 -8.45
C ALA A 82 8.31 -2.29 -7.69
N GLN A 83 8.77 -2.39 -6.44
CA GLN A 83 8.49 -3.56 -5.60
C GLN A 83 7.03 -3.58 -5.13
N ALA A 84 6.45 -2.43 -4.79
CA ALA A 84 5.03 -2.27 -4.46
C ALA A 84 4.13 -2.73 -5.62
N ALA A 85 4.42 -2.29 -6.84
CA ALA A 85 3.69 -2.69 -8.04
C ALA A 85 3.82 -4.19 -8.35
N ARG A 86 5.02 -4.76 -8.23
CA ARG A 86 5.23 -6.22 -8.42
C ARG A 86 4.46 -7.03 -7.38
N PHE A 87 4.48 -6.60 -6.12
CA PHE A 87 3.73 -7.26 -5.05
C PHE A 87 2.22 -7.16 -5.30
N ALA A 88 1.72 -5.98 -5.66
CA ALA A 88 0.31 -5.81 -6.03
C ALA A 88 -0.10 -6.71 -7.21
N ALA A 89 0.73 -6.81 -8.24
CA ALA A 89 0.49 -7.71 -9.38
C ALA A 89 0.46 -9.20 -8.96
N LEU A 90 1.31 -9.61 -8.02
CA LEU A 90 1.25 -10.97 -7.44
C LEU A 90 -0.09 -11.19 -6.72
N VAL A 91 -0.54 -10.24 -5.90
CA VAL A 91 -1.83 -10.33 -5.19
C VAL A 91 -2.99 -10.43 -6.18
N ALA A 92 -3.06 -9.50 -7.14
CA ALA A 92 -4.14 -9.43 -8.13
C ALA A 92 -4.21 -10.69 -9.02
N SER A 93 -3.06 -11.27 -9.36
CA SER A 93 -2.98 -12.47 -10.21
C SER A 93 -2.98 -13.79 -9.45
N LYS A 94 -3.12 -13.77 -8.12
CA LYS A 94 -2.95 -14.96 -7.25
C LYS A 94 -1.62 -15.68 -7.53
N GLY A 95 -0.56 -14.91 -7.78
CA GLY A 95 0.80 -15.39 -8.04
C GLY A 95 1.09 -15.81 -9.49
N ALA A 96 0.11 -15.82 -10.40
CA ALA A 96 0.29 -16.34 -11.76
C ALA A 96 1.38 -15.63 -12.57
N VAL A 97 1.63 -14.34 -12.29
CA VAL A 97 2.64 -13.52 -12.98
C VAL A 97 4.04 -13.60 -12.36
N GLY A 98 4.25 -14.37 -11.30
CA GLY A 98 5.53 -14.42 -10.57
C GLY A 98 6.74 -14.77 -11.44
N ARG A 99 6.63 -15.82 -12.28
CA ARG A 99 7.70 -16.20 -13.21
C ARG A 99 8.08 -15.08 -14.18
N LYS A 100 7.10 -14.30 -14.64
CA LYS A 100 7.34 -13.17 -15.55
C LYS A 100 8.02 -12.01 -14.85
N LEU A 101 7.67 -11.73 -13.59
CA LEU A 101 8.17 -10.58 -12.84
C LEU A 101 9.56 -10.79 -12.25
N PHE A 102 9.91 -12.03 -11.90
CA PHE A 102 11.16 -12.36 -11.19
C PHE A 102 12.08 -13.29 -12.00
N GLY A 103 11.65 -13.73 -13.19
CA GLY A 103 12.38 -14.70 -14.00
C GLY A 103 12.39 -16.10 -13.36
N ASN A 104 13.05 -17.05 -14.02
CA ASN A 104 13.46 -18.30 -13.38
C ASN A 104 14.60 -17.95 -12.40
N GLY A 105 14.25 -17.49 -11.19
CA GLY A 105 15.19 -17.50 -10.08
C GLY A 105 15.65 -18.94 -9.86
N ARG A 106 16.97 -19.14 -9.86
CA ARG A 106 17.62 -20.42 -9.52
C ARG A 106 17.21 -20.88 -8.12
#